data_AF-A0A147DMU5-F1
#
_entry.id   AF-A0A147DMU5-F1
#
_cell.length_a   1.000
_cell.length_b   1.000
_cell.length_c   1.000
_cell.angle_alpha   90.00
_cell.angle_beta   90.00
_cell.angle_gamma   90.00
#
_symmetry.space_group_name_H-M   'P 1'
#
loop_
_entity.id
_entity.type
_entity.pdbx_description
1 polymer ?
#
loop_
_entity_poly.entity_id
_entity_poly.type
_entity_poly.pdbx_seq_one_letter_code
_entity_poly.pdbx_strand_id
1 'polypeptide(L)'
;MPEIMEVRDVLAVIRPAVLAMLHPHEAATLQLFLIDVGDSVRAWDNSWTPLQDDDVVIDGSAMARWRILREHGGSGSLHIEGGTDELVAAVQSDLQDFIACSRRTWGELRPLPPR
;
A
#
# COMPACT_ATOMS: atom_id res chain seq x y z
N MET A 1 -3.32 -20.26 -14.20
CA MET A 1 -4.59 -19.51 -14.04
C MET A 1 -4.20 -18.17 -13.45
N PRO A 2 -4.77 -17.05 -13.91
CA PRO A 2 -4.51 -15.77 -13.26
C PRO A 2 -4.91 -15.90 -11.79
N GLU A 3 -4.02 -15.51 -10.89
CA GLU A 3 -4.35 -15.41 -9.48
C GLU A 3 -5.35 -14.26 -9.33
N ILE A 4 -6.49 -14.54 -8.69
CA ILE A 4 -7.54 -13.57 -8.47
C ILE A 4 -7.66 -13.43 -6.96
N MET A 5 -7.51 -12.21 -6.46
CA MET A 5 -7.67 -11.91 -5.04
C MET A 5 -8.78 -10.87 -4.86
N GLU A 6 -9.55 -10.98 -3.78
CA GLU A 6 -10.43 -9.88 -3.38
C GLU A 6 -9.61 -8.80 -2.67
N VAL A 7 -10.09 -7.55 -2.70
CA VAL A 7 -9.46 -6.42 -2.00
C VAL A 7 -9.20 -6.73 -0.54
N ARG A 8 -10.16 -7.39 0.14
CA ARG A 8 -10.01 -7.78 1.55
C ARG A 8 -8.79 -8.68 1.78
N ASP A 9 -8.51 -9.59 0.85
CA ASP A 9 -7.43 -10.57 0.97
C ASP A 9 -6.08 -9.90 0.71
N VAL A 10 -6.01 -9.04 -0.29
CA VAL A 10 -4.82 -8.22 -0.55
C VAL A 10 -4.51 -7.35 0.67
N LEU A 11 -5.51 -6.67 1.23
CA LEU A 11 -5.33 -5.86 2.45
C LEU A 11 -4.91 -6.70 3.66
N ALA A 12 -5.43 -7.92 3.81
CA ALA A 12 -5.04 -8.83 4.87
C ALA A 12 -3.57 -9.26 4.76
N VAL A 13 -3.06 -9.42 3.53
CA VAL A 13 -1.66 -9.75 3.26
C VAL A 13 -0.73 -8.56 3.53
N ILE A 14 -1.04 -7.37 3.03
CA ILE A 14 -0.11 -6.24 3.09
C ILE A 14 -0.17 -5.46 4.40
N ARG A 15 -1.32 -5.44 5.10
CA ARG A 15 -1.50 -4.63 6.32
C ARG A 15 -0.51 -4.99 7.44
N PRO A 16 -0.25 -6.26 7.76
CA PRO A 16 0.76 -6.61 8.76
C PRO A 16 2.16 -6.09 8.40
N ALA A 17 2.55 -6.20 7.13
CA ALA A 17 3.84 -5.72 6.64
C ALA A 17 3.98 -4.19 6.75
N VAL A 18 2.93 -3.46 6.39
CA VAL A 18 2.86 -2.00 6.56
C VAL A 18 3.00 -1.62 8.04
N LEU A 19 2.23 -2.27 8.92
CA LEU A 19 2.26 -1.98 10.36
C LEU A 19 3.63 -2.26 10.99
N ALA A 20 4.34 -3.30 10.54
CA ALA A 20 5.66 -3.65 11.05
C ALA A 20 6.72 -2.57 10.77
N MET A 21 6.54 -1.75 9.74
CA MET A 21 7.46 -0.67 9.38
C MET A 21 7.17 0.66 10.11
N LEU A 22 6.01 0.77 10.76
CA LEU A 22 5.55 2.00 11.40
C LEU A 22 5.80 1.97 12.90
N HIS A 23 6.16 3.12 13.48
CA HIS A 23 6.11 3.31 14.91
C HIS A 23 4.65 3.35 15.41
N PRO A 24 4.40 3.04 16.70
CA PRO A 24 3.05 2.96 17.23
C PRO A 24 2.18 4.21 17.00
N HIS A 25 2.77 5.41 17.06
CA HIS A 25 2.03 6.65 16.86
C HIS A 25 1.71 6.95 15.38
N GLU A 26 2.49 6.42 14.44
CA GLU A 26 2.19 6.47 13.00
C GLU A 26 1.09 5.47 12.65
N ALA A 27 1.26 4.23 13.12
CA ALA A 27 0.32 3.13 12.94
C ALA A 27 -1.08 3.49 13.45
N ALA A 28 -1.17 4.22 14.57
CA ALA A 28 -2.43 4.73 15.11
C ALA A 28 -3.19 5.68 14.16
N THR A 29 -2.51 6.23 13.15
CA THR A 29 -3.12 7.13 12.15
C THR A 29 -3.27 6.50 10.77
N LEU A 30 -2.79 5.27 10.59
CA LEU A 30 -2.77 4.58 9.30
C LEU A 30 -4.20 4.40 8.77
N GLN A 31 -4.44 4.97 7.60
CA GLN A 31 -5.52 4.57 6.72
C GLN A 31 -4.90 3.88 5.53
N LEU A 32 -5.34 2.66 5.22
CA LEU A 32 -4.82 1.84 4.13
C LEU A 32 -5.99 1.28 3.34
N PHE A 33 -5.99 1.51 2.03
CA PHE A 33 -7.05 1.11 1.11
C PHE A 33 -6.47 0.89 -0.29
N LEU A 34 -7.22 0.21 -1.16
CA LEU A 34 -6.86 0.01 -2.56
C LEU A 34 -7.65 0.93 -3.47
N ILE A 35 -7.08 1.30 -4.60
CA ILE A 35 -7.73 2.06 -5.67
C ILE A 35 -7.45 1.38 -7.01
N ASP A 36 -8.31 1.62 -8.00
CA ASP A 36 -8.03 1.24 -9.38
C ASP A 36 -6.89 2.11 -9.95
N VAL A 37 -5.98 1.50 -10.73
CA VAL A 37 -4.87 2.22 -11.38
C VAL A 37 -5.40 3.32 -12.30
N GLY A 38 -6.52 3.11 -12.98
CA GLY A 38 -7.18 4.09 -13.85
C GLY A 38 -7.69 5.33 -13.09
N ASP A 39 -8.05 5.18 -11.82
CA ASP A 39 -8.46 6.29 -10.95
C ASP A 39 -7.26 7.14 -10.50
N SER A 40 -6.09 6.53 -10.35
CA SER A 40 -4.85 7.24 -9.97
C SER A 40 -4.47 8.33 -10.98
N VAL A 41 -4.74 8.10 -12.27
CA VAL A 41 -4.43 9.03 -13.37
C VAL A 41 -5.39 10.24 -13.39
N ARG A 42 -6.59 10.09 -12.78
CA ARG A 42 -7.66 11.10 -12.84
C ARG A 42 -7.68 12.02 -11.61
N ALA A 43 -7.25 11.52 -10.45
CA ALA A 43 -7.33 12.23 -9.18
C ALA A 43 -6.03 13.00 -8.86
N TRP A 44 -5.87 14.19 -9.48
CA TRP A 44 -4.75 15.11 -9.22
C TRP A 44 -4.83 15.81 -7.85
N ASP A 45 -6.01 15.78 -7.22
CA ASP A 45 -6.32 16.39 -5.92
C ASP A 45 -6.38 15.37 -4.76
N ASN A 46 -5.96 14.13 -5.01
CA ASN A 46 -6.07 13.00 -4.07
C ASN A 46 -7.53 12.59 -3.73
N SER A 47 -8.50 12.90 -4.60
CA SER A 47 -9.89 12.41 -4.50
C SER A 47 -10.07 10.97 -5.01
N TRP A 48 -9.23 10.05 -4.55
CA TRP A 48 -9.35 8.66 -4.98
C TRP A 48 -10.61 8.00 -4.43
N THR A 49 -11.23 7.14 -5.23
CA THR A 49 -12.33 6.28 -4.80
C THR A 49 -11.74 4.95 -4.33
N PRO A 50 -11.88 4.58 -3.05
CA PRO A 50 -11.45 3.27 -2.58
C PRO A 50 -12.28 2.15 -3.24
N LEU A 51 -11.60 1.09 -3.66
CA LEU A 51 -12.25 -0.17 -4.00
C LEU A 51 -12.94 -0.75 -2.75
N GLN A 52 -14.02 -1.50 -2.96
CA GLN A 52 -14.76 -2.20 -1.92
C GLN A 52 -14.09 -3.53 -1.58
N ASP A 53 -14.36 -4.05 -0.38
CA ASP A 53 -13.70 -5.26 0.13
C ASP A 53 -13.93 -6.52 -0.73
N ASP A 54 -15.08 -6.60 -1.39
CA ASP A 54 -15.49 -7.69 -2.29
C ASP A 54 -15.16 -7.44 -3.77
N ASP A 55 -14.54 -6.29 -4.09
CA ASP A 55 -14.03 -6.05 -5.43
C ASP A 55 -12.87 -7.01 -5.73
N VAL A 56 -12.81 -7.43 -6.99
CA VAL A 56 -11.76 -8.30 -7.49
C VAL A 56 -10.55 -7.48 -7.91
N VAL A 57 -9.38 -7.85 -7.39
CA VAL A 57 -8.07 -7.36 -7.83
C VAL A 57 -7.54 -8.29 -8.92
N ILE A 58 -7.30 -7.71 -10.09
CA ILE A 58 -6.60 -8.35 -11.21
C ILE A 58 -5.14 -7.91 -11.14
N ASP A 59 -4.22 -8.76 -11.59
CA ASP A 59 -2.79 -8.41 -11.65
C ASP A 59 -2.56 -7.04 -12.32
N GLY A 60 -1.84 -6.17 -11.61
CA GLY A 60 -1.51 -4.84 -12.08
C GLY A 60 -2.67 -3.83 -12.12
N SER A 61 -3.89 -4.20 -11.71
CA SER A 61 -5.08 -3.33 -11.82
C SER A 61 -5.30 -2.41 -10.63
N ALA A 62 -4.70 -2.71 -9.48
CA ALA A 62 -4.89 -1.96 -8.24
C ALA A 62 -3.58 -1.35 -7.71
N MET A 63 -3.71 -0.31 -6.90
CA MET A 63 -2.61 0.31 -6.15
C MET A 63 -2.99 0.40 -4.67
N ALA A 64 -2.03 0.19 -3.77
CA ALA A 64 -2.21 0.50 -2.37
C ALA A 64 -2.04 2.01 -2.15
N ARG A 65 -2.97 2.60 -1.39
CA ARG A 65 -2.88 3.99 -0.92
C ARG A 65 -2.91 4.02 0.58
N TRP A 66 -2.11 4.91 1.15
CA TRP A 66 -2.12 5.14 2.58
C TRP A 66 -2.14 6.61 2.95
N ARG A 67 -2.68 6.87 4.14
CA ARG A 67 -2.54 8.14 4.83
C ARG A 67 -1.96 7.89 6.21
N ILE A 68 -0.83 8.52 6.50
CA ILE A 68 -0.09 8.39 7.76
C ILE A 68 0.28 9.80 8.23
N LEU A 69 -0.04 10.16 9.48
CA LEU A 69 0.21 11.49 10.05
C LEU A 69 -0.29 12.67 9.18
N ARG A 70 -1.34 12.45 8.38
CA ARG A 70 -1.95 13.36 7.38
C ARG A 70 -1.16 13.54 6.07
N GLU A 71 -0.11 12.76 5.84
CA GLU A 71 0.58 12.67 4.55
C GLU A 71 0.00 11.52 3.73
N HIS A 72 -0.09 11.72 2.42
CA HIS A 72 -0.61 10.75 1.48
C HIS A 72 0.55 10.06 0.76
N GLY A 73 0.48 8.75 0.67
CA GLY A 73 1.43 7.94 -0.10
C GLY A 73 0.72 6.77 -0.74
N GLY A 74 1.48 5.94 -1.44
CA GLY A 74 0.98 4.72 -2.01
C GLY A 74 2.06 3.96 -2.75
N SER A 75 1.69 2.76 -3.18
CA SER A 75 2.54 1.91 -3.99
C SER A 75 2.44 2.26 -5.48
N GLY A 76 3.27 1.60 -6.29
CA GLY A 76 2.97 1.33 -7.69
C GLY A 76 1.79 0.37 -7.86
N SER A 77 1.59 -0.11 -9.09
CA SER A 77 0.64 -1.19 -9.37
C SER A 77 1.01 -2.46 -8.61
N LEU A 78 0.01 -3.12 -8.03
CA LEU A 78 0.18 -4.37 -7.30
C LEU A 78 0.19 -5.55 -8.26
N HIS A 79 1.24 -6.37 -8.20
CA HIS A 79 1.36 -7.62 -8.94
C HIS A 79 1.12 -8.78 -7.99
N ILE A 80 0.03 -9.52 -8.22
CA ILE A 80 -0.41 -10.65 -7.39
C ILE A 80 0.06 -11.99 -7.97
N GLU A 81 0.34 -12.08 -9.28
CA GLU A 81 0.87 -13.32 -9.90
C GLU A 81 2.29 -13.69 -9.43
N GLY A 82 3.03 -12.73 -8.85
CA GLY A 82 4.32 -12.96 -8.19
C GLY A 82 4.19 -13.64 -6.81
N GLY A 83 2.96 -13.82 -6.31
CA GLY A 83 2.68 -14.37 -4.99
C GLY A 83 2.78 -13.34 -3.86
N THR A 84 2.37 -13.77 -2.66
CA THR A 84 2.24 -12.89 -1.48
C THR A 84 3.56 -12.25 -1.05
N ASP A 85 4.68 -12.96 -1.18
CA ASP A 85 5.98 -12.46 -0.73
C ASP A 85 6.48 -11.31 -1.60
N GLU A 86 6.30 -11.42 -2.93
CA GLU A 86 6.68 -10.37 -3.87
C GLU A 86 5.77 -9.14 -3.72
N LEU A 87 4.46 -9.37 -3.57
CA LEU A 87 3.48 -8.34 -3.27
C LEU A 87 3.85 -7.54 -2.00
N VAL A 88 4.17 -8.25 -0.92
CA VAL A 88 4.59 -7.63 0.34
C VAL A 88 5.89 -6.84 0.16
N ALA A 89 6.89 -7.42 -0.51
CA ALA A 89 8.18 -6.77 -0.71
C ALA A 89 8.04 -5.47 -1.52
N ALA A 90 7.21 -5.46 -2.55
CA ALA A 90 6.93 -4.27 -3.36
C ALA A 90 6.30 -3.15 -2.50
N VAL A 91 5.24 -3.47 -1.73
CA VAL A 91 4.59 -2.49 -0.85
C VAL A 91 5.54 -1.97 0.23
N GLN A 92 6.39 -2.83 0.80
CA GLN A 92 7.39 -2.40 1.77
C GLN A 92 8.43 -1.46 1.15
N SER A 93 8.88 -1.73 -0.08
CA SER A 93 9.81 -0.86 -0.80
C SER A 93 9.22 0.53 -1.01
N ASP A 94 7.98 0.61 -1.52
CA ASP A 94 7.32 1.90 -1.75
C ASP A 94 7.02 2.65 -0.44
N LEU A 95 6.67 1.92 0.63
CA LEU A 95 6.50 2.51 1.95
C LEU A 95 7.81 3.03 2.53
N GLN A 96 8.92 2.33 2.30
CA GLN A 96 10.25 2.77 2.71
C GLN A 96 10.63 4.09 2.04
N ASP A 97 10.38 4.22 0.74
CA ASP A 97 10.62 5.45 -0.02
C ASP A 97 9.73 6.60 0.48
N PHE A 98 8.46 6.31 0.76
CA PHE A 98 7.54 7.28 1.36
C PHE A 98 8.03 7.79 2.72
N ILE A 99 8.42 6.90 3.64
CA ILE A 99 8.94 7.26 4.97
C ILE A 99 10.22 8.10 4.83
N ALA A 100 11.11 7.71 3.92
CA ALA A 100 12.36 8.42 3.68
C ALA A 100 12.15 9.84 3.10
N CYS A 101 11.14 10.02 2.24
CA CYS A 101 10.87 11.27 1.54
C CYS A 101 9.83 12.18 2.22
N SER A 102 9.21 11.74 3.32
CA SER A 102 8.15 12.48 4.02
C SER A 102 8.62 13.83 4.58
N ARG A 103 7.74 14.84 4.51
CA ARG A 103 8.08 16.24 4.85
C ARG A 103 8.06 16.52 6.35
N ARG A 104 7.35 15.72 7.15
CA ARG A 104 7.25 15.87 8.60
C ARG A 104 8.23 14.97 9.37
N THR A 105 9.42 14.75 8.80
CA THR A 105 10.45 13.71 9.07
C THR A 105 10.18 12.47 8.18
N TRP A 106 11.04 11.48 7.94
CA TRP A 106 11.65 10.65 8.97
C TRP A 106 13.12 10.29 8.71
N GLY A 107 13.73 10.64 7.55
CA GLY A 107 15.19 10.66 7.33
C GLY A 107 16.01 9.39 7.67
N GLU A 108 15.33 8.32 8.06
CA GLU A 108 15.86 7.08 8.61
C GLU A 108 15.37 5.95 7.71
N LEU A 109 16.31 5.20 7.13
CA LEU A 109 15.99 3.91 6.52
C LEU A 109 15.47 2.97 7.61
N ARG A 110 14.31 2.33 7.40
CA ARG A 110 13.81 1.32 8.33
C ARG A 110 14.44 -0.03 7.98
N PRO A 111 14.85 -0.83 8.97
CA PRO A 111 15.17 -2.22 8.70
C PRO A 111 13.90 -2.90 8.16
N LEU A 112 14.02 -3.53 6.99
CA LEU A 112 12.93 -4.35 6.46
C LEU A 112 12.62 -5.48 7.46
N PRO A 113 11.33 -5.79 7.72
CA PRO A 113 10.96 -6.93 8.55
C PRO A 113 11.61 -8.22 8.04
N PRO A 114 12.05 -9.13 8.92
CA PRO A 114 12.54 -10.44 8.49
C PRO A 114 11.44 -11.19 7.75
N ARG A 115 11.82 -11.88 6.66
CA ARG A 115 10.96 -12.76 5.85
C ARG A 115 10.54 -13.99 6.63
#